data_AF-A0A1X7S4K6-F1
#
_entry.id   AF-A0A1X7S4K6-F1
#
_cell.length_a   1.000
_cell.length_b   1.000
_cell.length_c   1.000
_cell.angle_alpha   90.00
_cell.angle_beta   90.00
_cell.angle_gamma   90.00
#
_symmetry.space_group_name_H-M   'P 1'
#
loop_
_entity.id
_entity.type
_entity.pdbx_description
1 polymer ?
#
loop_
_entity_poly.entity_id
_entity_poly.type
_entity_poly.pdbx_seq_one_letter_code
_entity_poly.pdbx_strand_id
1 'polypeptide(L)'
;MLREHHLREHLEVQRAHQLFGSGDFLTRLSTALFSPDAQSAERKRGVIPTGEVLGLRLGASSDQRWPPASSELRLTLADVLQATQNPRPSSRASKNTGHQDAAFPISFAIRELSEEEIDRALDVQSVHALDFLRLQYDPTTPINAVLNSESLLSYDAIFRFLLKLVRQIYVTTNLPRDSFGSHARKAAIFAHRSRHFISVLLTHTMDLGIDAPWRQFLWSIDQVERNLAEEDAAGEIGSRTSMTIDGLRSLHISCLERIRNRLYLRKKHEKVRLAMEKVFTAILRCAALLTASGEVNAGDFETELAAFNSSNEQFLSVLQQSIEKSSKTVLKADAEDAEIGRILLSRLQWRKNE
;
A
#
# COMPACT_ATOMS: atom_id res chain seq x y z
N MET A 1 24.72 15.80 4.33
CA MET A 1 23.45 15.23 3.80
C MET A 1 23.43 13.70 3.89
N LEU A 2 24.16 12.97 3.05
CA LEU A 2 24.13 11.49 3.04
C LEU A 2 24.69 10.88 4.33
N ARG A 3 25.91 11.26 4.73
CA ARG A 3 26.59 10.74 5.92
C ARG A 3 26.11 11.42 7.21
N GLU A 4 26.24 12.74 7.30
CA GLU A 4 25.97 13.51 8.52
C GLU A 4 24.49 13.52 8.95
N HIS A 5 23.56 13.48 8.00
CA HIS A 5 22.12 13.50 8.30
C HIS A 5 21.45 12.16 8.00
N HIS A 6 22.22 11.09 7.76
CA HIS A 6 21.71 9.74 7.63
C HIS A 6 20.53 9.60 6.65
N LEU A 7 20.52 10.34 5.55
CA LEU A 7 19.38 10.40 4.61
C LEU A 7 18.91 9.01 4.15
N ARG A 8 19.83 8.05 4.06
CA ARG A 8 19.53 6.65 3.74
C ARG A 8 18.54 6.03 4.73
N GLU A 9 18.74 6.24 6.02
CA GLU A 9 17.86 5.73 7.07
C GLU A 9 16.47 6.39 6.96
N HIS A 10 16.40 7.68 6.67
CA HIS A 10 15.13 8.38 6.41
C HIS A 10 14.38 7.77 5.21
N LEU A 11 15.09 7.44 4.12
CA LEU A 11 14.51 6.78 2.93
C LEU A 11 14.07 5.34 3.22
N GLU A 12 14.83 4.60 4.03
CA GLU A 12 14.49 3.25 4.47
C GLU A 12 13.21 3.23 5.30
N VAL A 13 13.00 4.22 6.16
CA VAL A 13 11.74 4.38 6.91
C VAL A 13 10.57 4.59 5.97
N GLN A 14 10.72 5.42 4.93
CA GLN A 14 9.67 5.58 3.92
C GLN A 14 9.40 4.28 3.15
N ARG A 15 10.47 3.58 2.76
CA ARG A 15 10.35 2.28 2.07
C ARG A 15 9.62 1.27 2.94
N ALA A 16 9.99 1.16 4.21
CA ALA A 16 9.44 0.19 5.15
C ALA A 16 7.94 0.44 5.42
N HIS A 17 7.55 1.70 5.64
CA HIS A 17 6.21 2.05 6.13
C HIS A 17 5.28 2.56 5.01
N GLN A 18 5.61 3.68 4.35
CA GLN A 18 4.73 4.28 3.33
C GLN A 18 4.65 3.46 2.02
N LEU A 19 5.68 2.67 1.71
CA LEU A 19 5.71 1.79 0.53
C LEU A 19 5.56 0.29 0.87
N PHE A 20 5.20 -0.05 2.11
CA PHE A 20 5.04 -1.44 2.60
C PHE A 20 6.22 -2.38 2.31
N GLY A 21 7.45 -1.88 2.41
CA GLY A 21 8.66 -2.68 2.32
C GLY A 21 8.93 -3.56 3.54
N SER A 22 8.32 -3.25 4.70
CA SER A 22 8.43 -4.07 5.91
C SER A 22 7.25 -5.03 6.03
N GLY A 23 7.54 -6.33 5.96
CA GLY A 23 6.54 -7.39 6.15
C GLY A 23 5.94 -7.38 7.55
N ASP A 24 6.74 -7.14 8.59
CA ASP A 24 6.26 -7.07 9.98
C ASP A 24 5.27 -5.90 10.18
N PHE A 25 5.60 -4.72 9.63
CA PHE A 25 4.69 -3.58 9.66
C PHE A 25 3.38 -3.89 8.93
N LEU A 26 3.46 -4.46 7.72
CA LEU A 26 2.28 -4.79 6.93
C LEU A 26 1.38 -5.82 7.64
N THR A 27 1.95 -6.87 8.24
CA THR A 27 1.19 -7.89 8.98
C THR A 27 0.51 -7.30 10.21
N ARG A 28 1.23 -6.48 10.99
CA ARG A 28 0.66 -5.81 12.17
C ARG A 28 -0.42 -4.81 11.80
N LEU A 29 -0.18 -4.01 10.77
CA LEU A 29 -1.16 -3.05 10.27
C LEU A 29 -2.42 -3.77 9.76
N SER A 30 -2.27 -4.83 8.97
CA SER A 30 -3.41 -5.64 8.50
C SER A 30 -4.20 -6.23 9.67
N THR A 31 -3.51 -6.76 10.67
CA THR A 31 -4.15 -7.30 11.89
C THR A 31 -4.91 -6.22 12.64
N ALA A 32 -4.27 -5.06 12.88
CA ALA A 32 -4.90 -3.93 13.57
C ALA A 32 -6.09 -3.37 12.79
N LEU A 33 -6.03 -3.33 11.46
CA LEU A 33 -7.10 -2.78 10.63
C LEU A 33 -8.31 -3.71 10.49
N PHE A 34 -8.07 -5.02 10.34
CA PHE A 34 -9.12 -5.94 9.87
C PHE A 34 -9.41 -7.14 10.78
N SER A 35 -8.50 -7.53 11.66
CA SER A 35 -8.68 -8.75 12.46
C SER A 35 -9.90 -8.62 13.39
N PRO A 36 -10.84 -9.58 13.39
CA PRO A 36 -11.94 -9.59 14.35
C PRO A 36 -11.46 -9.86 15.77
N ASP A 37 -10.30 -10.52 15.93
CA ASP A 37 -9.73 -10.90 17.22
C ASP A 37 -8.94 -9.78 17.89
N ALA A 38 -8.67 -8.68 17.16
CA ALA A 38 -8.04 -7.51 17.75
C ALA A 38 -8.98 -6.84 18.76
N GLN A 39 -8.46 -6.38 19.89
CA GLN A 39 -9.27 -5.73 20.91
C GLN A 39 -9.80 -4.39 20.35
N SER A 40 -11.11 -4.14 20.48
CA SER A 40 -11.68 -2.89 20.00
C SER A 40 -11.13 -1.70 20.78
N ALA A 41 -10.73 -0.65 20.06
CA ALA A 41 -10.28 0.61 20.63
C ALA A 41 -11.42 1.50 21.18
N GLU A 42 -12.68 1.10 20.99
CA GLU A 42 -13.84 1.83 21.51
C GLU A 42 -13.91 1.71 23.04
N ARG A 43 -13.89 2.86 23.75
CA ARG A 43 -14.00 2.89 25.21
C ARG A 43 -15.41 2.53 25.65
N LYS A 44 -15.71 1.24 25.82
CA LYS A 44 -16.92 0.79 26.51
C LYS A 44 -16.70 0.83 28.03
N ARG A 45 -17.56 1.57 28.73
CA ARG A 45 -17.50 1.76 30.19
C ARG A 45 -17.58 0.40 30.90
N GLY A 46 -16.52 -0.01 31.61
CA GLY A 46 -16.49 -1.25 32.40
C GLY A 46 -15.71 -2.42 31.78
N VAL A 47 -15.10 -2.27 30.61
CA VAL A 47 -14.23 -3.29 30.01
C VAL A 47 -12.78 -3.00 30.38
N ILE A 48 -12.13 -3.94 31.07
CA ILE A 48 -10.71 -3.85 31.46
C ILE A 48 -9.86 -4.09 30.20
N PRO A 49 -8.83 -3.27 29.92
CA PRO A 49 -7.87 -3.56 28.85
C PRO A 49 -7.12 -4.87 29.18
N THR A 50 -7.39 -5.94 28.44
CA THR A 50 -6.48 -7.08 28.33
C THR A 50 -5.25 -6.60 27.55
N GLY A 51 -4.05 -7.09 27.84
CA GLY A 51 -2.82 -6.65 27.14
C GLY A 51 -2.72 -7.09 25.67
N GLU A 52 -3.85 -7.18 24.97
CA GLU A 52 -4.00 -7.62 23.58
C GLU A 52 -3.89 -6.45 22.61
N VAL A 53 -3.54 -6.73 21.36
CA VAL A 53 -3.31 -5.71 20.33
C VAL A 53 -4.64 -5.00 20.01
N LEU A 54 -4.68 -3.68 20.22
CA LEU A 54 -5.82 -2.84 19.85
C LEU A 54 -5.98 -2.80 18.31
N GLY A 55 -7.23 -2.83 17.84
CA GLY A 55 -7.56 -2.79 16.41
C GLY A 55 -8.81 -1.98 16.08
N LEU A 56 -8.84 -1.50 14.84
CA LEU A 56 -9.96 -0.77 14.24
C LEU A 56 -11.08 -1.70 13.75
N ARG A 57 -10.79 -3.00 13.54
CA ARG A 57 -11.77 -4.06 13.23
C ARG A 57 -12.78 -3.68 12.12
N LEU A 58 -12.30 -3.19 10.98
CA LEU A 58 -13.16 -2.77 9.87
C LEU A 58 -14.12 -3.92 9.45
N GLY A 59 -15.42 -3.69 9.60
CA GLY A 59 -16.47 -4.63 9.21
C GLY A 59 -16.73 -5.78 10.20
N ALA A 60 -16.15 -5.76 11.40
CA ALA A 60 -16.35 -6.81 12.40
C ALA A 60 -17.70 -6.72 13.14
N SER A 61 -18.34 -5.56 13.19
CA SER A 61 -19.66 -5.39 13.82
C SER A 61 -20.43 -4.24 13.19
N SER A 62 -21.74 -4.41 12.98
CA SER A 62 -22.66 -3.39 12.47
C SER A 62 -22.78 -2.16 13.39
N ASP A 63 -22.48 -2.35 14.67
CA ASP A 63 -22.73 -1.36 15.71
C ASP A 63 -21.50 -0.48 16.02
N GLN A 64 -20.38 -0.72 15.33
CA GLN A 64 -19.15 0.04 15.55
C GLN A 64 -19.22 1.37 14.79
N ARG A 65 -18.92 2.47 15.49
CA ARG A 65 -18.82 3.79 14.87
C ARG A 65 -17.65 3.83 13.87
N TRP A 66 -17.96 4.17 12.61
CA TRP A 66 -16.97 4.32 11.53
C TRP A 66 -17.12 5.68 10.83
N PRO A 67 -16.01 6.40 10.53
CA PRO A 67 -14.63 6.14 10.94
C PRO A 67 -14.39 6.38 12.45
N PRO A 68 -13.34 5.78 13.05
CA PRO A 68 -12.96 6.02 14.44
C PRO A 68 -12.54 7.48 14.67
N ALA A 69 -12.59 7.94 15.92
CA ALA A 69 -12.08 9.26 16.26
C ALA A 69 -10.56 9.34 16.01
N SER A 70 -10.04 10.53 15.69
CA SER A 70 -8.61 10.74 15.41
C SER A 70 -7.69 10.31 16.56
N SER A 71 -8.13 10.53 17.80
CA SER A 71 -7.44 10.10 19.02
C SER A 71 -7.43 8.59 19.18
N GLU A 72 -8.55 7.90 18.91
CA GLU A 72 -8.65 6.45 18.96
C GLU A 72 -7.77 5.81 17.88
N LEU A 73 -7.79 6.35 16.67
CA LEU A 73 -6.96 5.86 15.56
C LEU A 73 -5.47 5.97 15.89
N ARG A 74 -5.03 7.13 16.39
CA ARG A 74 -3.63 7.35 16.76
C ARG A 74 -3.20 6.42 17.89
N LEU A 75 -4.02 6.27 18.93
CA LEU A 75 -3.71 5.37 20.04
C LEU A 75 -3.61 3.91 19.58
N THR A 76 -4.55 3.47 18.73
CA THR A 76 -4.60 2.08 18.24
C THR A 76 -3.41 1.73 17.35
N LEU A 77 -3.03 2.66 16.47
CA LEU A 77 -2.02 2.39 15.45
C LEU A 77 -0.62 2.90 15.82
N ALA A 78 -0.47 3.70 16.89
CA ALA A 78 0.84 4.14 17.37
C ALA A 78 1.71 2.95 17.77
N ASP A 79 1.15 1.96 18.46
CA ASP A 79 1.86 0.75 18.89
C ASP A 79 2.38 -0.06 17.70
N VAL A 80 1.65 -0.05 16.58
CA VAL A 80 2.07 -0.70 15.33
C VAL A 80 3.36 -0.06 14.80
N LEU A 81 3.46 1.27 14.80
CA LEU A 81 4.66 1.98 14.35
C LEU A 81 5.82 1.81 15.34
N GLN A 82 5.58 1.99 16.64
CA GLN A 82 6.63 1.89 17.64
C GLN A 82 7.27 0.49 17.65
N ALA A 83 6.46 -0.56 17.49
CA ALA A 83 6.95 -1.94 17.42
C ALA A 83 7.80 -2.23 16.18
N THR A 84 7.60 -1.50 15.08
CA THR A 84 8.28 -1.74 13.80
C THR A 84 9.45 -0.79 13.54
N GLN A 85 9.49 0.35 14.23
CA GLN A 85 10.61 1.30 14.18
C GLN A 85 11.80 0.84 15.01
N ASN A 86 11.56 0.10 16.09
CA ASN A 86 12.61 -0.42 16.97
C ASN A 86 12.82 -1.91 16.66
N PRO A 87 13.87 -2.30 15.90
CA PRO A 87 14.27 -3.70 15.88
C PRO A 87 14.63 -4.09 17.31
N ARG A 88 13.91 -5.07 17.89
CA ARG A 88 14.22 -5.61 19.22
C ARG A 88 15.73 -5.80 19.37
N PRO A 89 16.35 -5.42 20.50
CA PRO A 89 17.69 -5.86 20.79
C PRO A 89 17.65 -7.39 20.85
N SER A 90 18.33 -8.04 19.91
CA SER A 90 18.55 -9.48 20.00
C SER A 90 19.17 -9.77 21.37
N SER A 91 18.62 -10.77 22.04
CA SER A 91 19.04 -11.13 23.38
C SER A 91 20.52 -11.53 23.40
N ARG A 92 21.34 -10.65 23.98
CA ARG A 92 22.58 -10.86 24.76
C ARG A 92 23.68 -9.87 24.34
N ALA A 93 24.05 -9.04 25.31
CA ALA A 93 25.26 -8.23 25.39
C ALA A 93 25.34 -6.99 24.46
N SER A 94 24.99 -5.83 25.00
CA SER A 94 25.99 -4.80 25.35
C SER A 94 25.28 -3.60 25.99
N LYS A 95 25.38 -3.49 27.32
CA LYS A 95 25.19 -2.20 28.00
C LYS A 95 26.47 -1.40 27.71
N ASN A 96 26.45 -0.55 26.68
CA ASN A 96 27.25 0.67 26.54
C ASN A 96 27.33 1.08 25.06
N THR A 97 26.33 1.83 24.59
CA THR A 97 26.52 2.98 23.70
C THR A 97 25.28 3.85 23.83
N GLY A 98 25.45 5.13 24.15
CA GLY A 98 24.37 6.11 24.28
C GLY A 98 23.78 6.53 22.93
N HIS A 99 23.35 5.57 22.11
CA HIS A 99 22.47 5.86 20.99
C HIS A 99 21.08 6.07 21.55
N GLN A 100 20.65 7.33 21.64
CA GLN A 100 19.25 7.66 21.81
C GLN A 100 18.49 6.97 20.67
N ASP A 101 17.53 6.10 21.01
CA ASP A 101 16.61 5.45 20.09
C ASP A 101 15.94 6.52 19.22
N ALA A 102 16.44 6.71 17.99
CA ALA A 102 15.91 7.72 17.09
C ALA A 102 14.59 7.22 16.50
N ALA A 103 13.51 7.39 17.26
CA ALA A 103 12.16 7.26 16.72
C ALA A 103 12.01 8.28 15.59
N PHE A 104 11.97 7.79 14.35
CA PHE A 104 11.76 8.66 13.18
C PHE A 104 10.40 9.36 13.30
N PRO A 105 10.26 10.61 12.79
CA PRO A 105 9.07 11.43 12.94
C PRO A 105 7.96 10.98 11.97
N ILE A 106 7.53 9.72 12.06
CA ILE A 106 6.40 9.14 11.33
C ILE A 106 5.25 8.83 12.29
N SER A 107 4.04 9.21 11.91
CA SER A 107 2.85 8.99 12.72
C SER A 107 1.62 8.76 11.85
N PHE A 108 0.57 8.17 12.41
CA PHE A 108 -0.72 8.10 11.74
C PHE A 108 -1.47 9.43 11.86
N ALA A 109 -2.08 9.84 10.76
CA ALA A 109 -2.89 11.05 10.68
C ALA A 109 -4.14 10.81 9.83
N ILE A 110 -5.10 11.74 9.95
CA ILE A 110 -6.29 11.79 9.11
C ILE A 110 -6.02 12.73 7.94
N ARG A 111 -6.37 12.29 6.73
CA ARG A 111 -6.31 13.06 5.48
C ARG A 111 -7.50 14.02 5.43
N GLU A 112 -7.26 15.22 4.90
CA GLU A 112 -8.33 16.13 4.52
C GLU A 112 -9.01 15.60 3.25
N LEU A 113 -10.32 15.37 3.32
CA LEU A 113 -11.13 14.78 2.26
C LEU A 113 -12.21 15.77 1.82
N SER A 114 -12.61 15.72 0.54
CA SER A 114 -13.81 16.44 0.09
C SER A 114 -15.08 15.83 0.69
N GLU A 115 -16.21 16.55 0.66
CA GLU A 115 -17.50 16.02 1.14
C GLU A 115 -17.85 14.69 0.43
N GLU A 116 -17.65 14.58 -0.88
CA GLU A 116 -17.95 13.34 -1.61
C GLU A 116 -16.97 12.19 -1.29
N GLU A 117 -15.75 12.51 -0.84
CA GLU A 117 -14.80 11.51 -0.34
C GLU A 117 -15.15 11.06 1.07
N ILE A 118 -15.64 11.96 1.91
CA ILE A 118 -16.11 11.66 3.27
C ILE A 118 -17.27 10.67 3.21
N ASP A 119 -18.28 10.92 2.37
CA ASP A 119 -19.43 10.03 2.20
C ASP A 119 -19.00 8.60 1.79
N ARG A 120 -18.01 8.51 0.89
CA ARG A 120 -17.46 7.22 0.45
C ARG A 120 -16.60 6.53 1.51
N ALA A 121 -15.99 7.27 2.42
CA ALA A 121 -15.18 6.73 3.50
C ALA A 121 -16.03 6.29 4.72
N LEU A 122 -17.21 6.89 4.88
CA LEU A 122 -18.21 6.52 5.90
C LEU A 122 -18.81 5.13 5.64
N ASP A 123 -18.95 4.75 4.37
CA ASP A 123 -19.39 3.40 4.02
C ASP A 123 -18.28 2.37 4.31
N VAL A 124 -18.50 1.53 5.31
CA VAL A 124 -17.60 0.43 5.71
C VAL A 124 -17.37 -0.55 4.57
N GLN A 125 -18.35 -0.78 3.68
CA GLN A 125 -18.24 -1.71 2.55
C GLN A 125 -17.63 -1.07 1.31
N SER A 126 -17.55 0.26 1.27
CA SER A 126 -16.92 0.99 0.18
C SER A 126 -15.43 0.71 0.13
N VAL A 127 -14.92 0.58 -1.08
CA VAL A 127 -13.50 0.45 -1.41
C VAL A 127 -12.65 1.61 -0.84
N HIS A 128 -13.29 2.75 -0.53
CA HIS A 128 -12.69 3.96 0.01
C HIS A 128 -12.76 4.07 1.54
N ALA A 129 -13.23 3.04 2.26
CA ALA A 129 -13.42 3.12 3.71
C ALA A 129 -12.17 3.56 4.49
N LEU A 130 -10.97 3.28 4.00
CA LEU A 130 -9.69 3.65 4.62
C LEU A 130 -9.02 4.89 3.98
N ASP A 131 -9.71 5.58 3.07
CA ASP A 131 -9.15 6.74 2.34
C ASP A 131 -8.95 7.96 3.25
N PHE A 132 -9.44 7.96 4.49
CA PHE A 132 -9.10 9.00 5.47
C PHE A 132 -7.76 8.73 6.17
N LEU A 133 -7.23 7.50 6.10
CA LEU A 133 -5.99 7.13 6.78
C LEU A 133 -4.76 7.55 5.97
N ARG A 134 -3.79 8.17 6.66
CA ARG A 134 -2.46 8.43 6.11
C ARG A 134 -1.34 8.23 7.13
N LEU A 135 -0.13 8.04 6.62
CA LEU A 135 1.11 8.20 7.38
C LEU A 135 1.66 9.59 7.14
N GLN A 136 1.85 10.36 8.19
CA GLN A 136 2.49 11.66 8.17
C GLN A 136 3.95 11.51 8.57
N TYR A 137 4.84 12.11 7.77
CA TYR A 137 6.26 12.18 8.05
C TYR A 137 6.70 13.65 8.10
N ASP A 138 7.36 14.05 9.19
CA ASP A 138 7.79 15.43 9.40
C ASP A 138 9.32 15.53 9.27
N PRO A 139 9.86 15.82 8.06
CA PRO A 139 11.31 15.87 7.83
C PRO A 139 11.93 17.12 8.48
N THR A 140 13.00 16.93 9.26
CA THR A 140 13.75 18.03 9.86
C THR A 140 14.69 18.68 8.84
N THR A 141 15.11 19.93 9.09
CA THR A 141 16.17 20.55 8.30
C THR A 141 17.51 19.86 8.58
N PRO A 142 18.30 19.48 7.54
CA PRO A 142 18.13 19.79 6.12
C PRO A 142 17.51 18.65 5.28
N ILE A 143 17.05 17.56 5.89
CA ILE A 143 16.43 16.41 5.18
C ILE A 143 15.21 16.83 4.36
N ASN A 144 14.45 17.82 4.82
CA ASN A 144 13.34 18.43 4.09
C ASN A 144 13.73 18.98 2.71
N ALA A 145 15.01 19.27 2.48
CA ALA A 145 15.51 19.66 1.17
C ALA A 145 15.50 18.50 0.16
N VAL A 146 15.50 17.24 0.58
CA VAL A 146 15.35 16.09 -0.33
C VAL A 146 13.93 15.51 -0.21
N LEU A 147 13.50 15.22 1.02
CA LEU A 147 12.14 14.78 1.35
C LEU A 147 11.20 15.98 1.43
N ASN A 148 10.94 16.62 0.30
CA ASN A 148 10.08 17.81 0.23
C ASN A 148 8.58 17.44 0.21
N SER A 149 7.71 18.45 0.30
CA SER A 149 6.26 18.27 0.29
C SER A 149 5.74 17.52 -0.96
N GLU A 150 6.37 17.70 -2.12
CA GLU A 150 6.00 16.99 -3.36
C GLU A 150 6.23 15.47 -3.25
N SER A 151 7.38 15.07 -2.68
CA SER A 151 7.68 13.66 -2.43
C SER A 151 6.70 13.06 -1.43
N LEU A 152 6.36 13.78 -0.36
CA LEU A 152 5.42 13.32 0.67
C LEU A 152 3.99 13.15 0.15
N LEU A 153 3.53 14.05 -0.74
CA LEU A 153 2.25 13.88 -1.44
C LEU A 153 2.25 12.64 -2.35
N SER A 154 3.39 12.35 -2.97
CA SER A 154 3.54 11.15 -3.80
C SER A 154 3.48 9.87 -2.97
N TYR A 155 4.16 9.83 -1.82
CA TYR A 155 4.06 8.72 -0.89
C TYR A 155 2.64 8.54 -0.35
N ASP A 156 1.96 9.63 0.02
CA ASP A 156 0.58 9.59 0.52
C ASP A 156 -0.38 8.93 -0.50
N ALA A 157 -0.26 9.32 -1.78
CA ALA A 157 -1.05 8.74 -2.86
C ALA A 157 -0.75 7.24 -3.06
N ILE A 158 0.52 6.82 -2.95
CA ILE A 158 0.91 5.42 -3.03
C ILE A 158 0.36 4.63 -1.85
N PHE A 159 0.55 5.12 -0.62
CA PHE A 159 0.06 4.50 0.60
C PHE A 159 -1.46 4.31 0.58
N ARG A 160 -2.22 5.33 0.14
CA ARG A 160 -3.69 5.25 -0.02
C ARG A 160 -4.10 4.13 -0.96
N PHE A 161 -3.42 3.97 -2.10
CA PHE A 161 -3.68 2.87 -3.02
C PHE A 161 -3.33 1.51 -2.40
N LEU A 162 -2.18 1.41 -1.73
CA LEU A 162 -1.74 0.17 -1.12
C LEU A 162 -2.70 -0.28 -0.01
N LEU A 163 -3.26 0.63 0.79
CA LEU A 163 -4.29 0.28 1.80
C LEU A 163 -5.49 -0.43 1.19
N LYS A 164 -5.97 0.03 0.02
CA LYS A 164 -7.05 -0.64 -0.71
C LYS A 164 -6.64 -2.07 -1.08
N LEU A 165 -5.43 -2.25 -1.58
CA LEU A 165 -4.92 -3.56 -1.97
C LEU A 165 -4.75 -4.50 -0.77
N VAL A 166 -4.24 -4.01 0.37
CA VAL A 166 -4.13 -4.78 1.61
C VAL A 166 -5.49 -5.25 2.10
N ARG A 167 -6.52 -4.39 2.02
CA ARG A 167 -7.88 -4.80 2.34
C ARG A 167 -8.37 -5.93 1.42
N GLN A 168 -8.11 -5.85 0.12
CA GLN A 168 -8.50 -6.91 -0.82
C GLN A 168 -7.78 -8.24 -0.50
N ILE A 169 -6.50 -8.17 -0.12
CA ILE A 169 -5.73 -9.37 0.28
C ILE A 169 -6.35 -10.00 1.52
N TYR A 170 -6.67 -9.19 2.54
CA TYR A 170 -7.31 -9.67 3.75
C TYR A 170 -8.64 -10.34 3.43
N VAL A 171 -9.51 -9.67 2.67
CA VAL A 171 -10.84 -10.17 2.33
C VAL A 171 -10.76 -11.47 1.54
N THR A 172 -9.97 -11.52 0.46
CA THR A 172 -9.83 -12.73 -0.38
C THR A 172 -9.14 -13.89 0.33
N THR A 173 -8.33 -13.62 1.35
CA THR A 173 -7.67 -14.66 2.15
C THR A 173 -8.62 -15.31 3.15
N ASN A 174 -9.59 -14.55 3.66
CA ASN A 174 -10.56 -14.97 4.67
C ASN A 174 -11.92 -15.39 4.09
N LEU A 175 -12.04 -15.56 2.78
CA LEU A 175 -13.27 -16.06 2.16
C LEU A 175 -13.59 -17.48 2.67
N PRO A 176 -14.85 -17.77 3.05
CA PRO A 176 -15.25 -19.08 3.51
C PRO A 176 -15.14 -20.11 2.38
N ARG A 177 -14.64 -21.31 2.70
CA ARG A 177 -14.41 -22.38 1.72
C ARG A 177 -15.61 -23.31 1.54
N ASP A 178 -16.39 -23.51 2.60
CA ASP A 178 -17.33 -24.64 2.69
C ASP A 178 -18.79 -24.22 2.97
N SER A 179 -19.09 -22.93 3.11
CA SER A 179 -20.32 -22.46 3.78
C SER A 179 -21.50 -22.11 2.86
N PHE A 180 -21.54 -22.58 1.61
CA PHE A 180 -22.49 -22.02 0.63
C PHE A 180 -23.41 -23.04 -0.07
N GLY A 181 -23.96 -24.01 0.67
CA GLY A 181 -25.06 -24.88 0.24
C GLY A 181 -25.05 -25.24 -1.27
N SER A 182 -26.11 -24.86 -2.00
CA SER A 182 -26.27 -25.15 -3.44
C SER A 182 -25.32 -24.38 -4.37
N HIS A 183 -24.68 -23.28 -3.94
CA HIS A 183 -23.73 -22.54 -4.79
C HIS A 183 -22.28 -22.64 -4.33
N ALA A 184 -21.94 -23.63 -3.49
CA ALA A 184 -20.58 -23.90 -3.01
C ALA A 184 -19.56 -23.92 -4.16
N ARG A 185 -19.93 -24.50 -5.31
CA ARG A 185 -19.09 -24.50 -6.51
C ARG A 185 -18.84 -23.09 -7.08
N LYS A 186 -19.88 -22.25 -7.21
CA LYS A 186 -19.74 -20.87 -7.72
C LYS A 186 -18.94 -20.01 -6.74
N ALA A 187 -19.18 -20.16 -5.45
CA ALA A 187 -18.43 -19.49 -4.38
C ALA A 187 -16.95 -19.89 -4.39
N ALA A 188 -16.63 -21.18 -4.52
CA ALA A 188 -15.26 -21.66 -4.63
C ALA A 188 -14.53 -21.12 -5.88
N ILE A 189 -15.22 -21.09 -7.03
CA ILE A 189 -14.67 -20.50 -8.27
C ILE A 189 -14.41 -19.00 -8.07
N PHE A 190 -15.34 -18.27 -7.47
CA PHE A 190 -15.17 -16.85 -7.15
C PHE A 190 -13.98 -16.63 -6.20
N ALA A 191 -13.89 -17.39 -5.11
CA ALA A 191 -12.80 -17.28 -4.14
C ALA A 191 -11.44 -17.54 -4.78
N HIS A 192 -11.34 -18.58 -5.62
CA HIS A 192 -10.12 -18.87 -6.37
C HIS A 192 -9.75 -17.73 -7.34
N ARG A 193 -10.71 -17.23 -8.12
CA ARG A 193 -10.47 -16.18 -9.13
C ARG A 193 -10.12 -14.83 -8.51
N SER A 194 -10.83 -14.43 -7.45
CA SER A 194 -10.55 -13.18 -6.73
C SER A 194 -9.18 -13.23 -6.05
N ARG A 195 -8.84 -14.36 -5.39
CA ARG A 195 -7.51 -14.56 -4.81
C ARG A 195 -6.41 -14.52 -5.88
N HIS A 196 -6.61 -15.18 -7.03
CA HIS A 196 -5.66 -15.11 -8.14
C HIS A 196 -5.45 -13.66 -8.62
N PHE A 197 -6.55 -12.95 -8.89
CA PHE A 197 -6.50 -11.56 -9.35
C PHE A 197 -5.71 -10.66 -8.38
N ILE A 198 -6.05 -10.73 -7.08
CA ILE A 198 -5.41 -9.89 -6.06
C ILE A 198 -3.96 -10.31 -5.81
N SER A 199 -3.65 -11.61 -5.79
CA SER A 199 -2.27 -12.10 -5.64
C SER A 199 -1.39 -11.64 -6.79
N VAL A 200 -1.85 -11.78 -8.04
CA VAL A 200 -1.11 -11.32 -9.22
C VAL A 200 -0.89 -9.81 -9.18
N LEU A 201 -1.93 -9.04 -8.84
CA LEU A 201 -1.84 -7.58 -8.76
C LEU A 201 -0.89 -7.12 -7.64
N LEU A 202 -0.90 -7.78 -6.49
CA LEU A 202 0.02 -7.52 -5.39
C LEU A 202 1.47 -7.77 -5.79
N THR A 203 1.78 -8.96 -6.31
CA THR A 203 3.13 -9.31 -6.76
C THR A 203 3.61 -8.33 -7.82
N HIS A 204 2.75 -7.99 -8.79
CA HIS A 204 3.08 -6.99 -9.80
C HIS A 204 3.38 -5.61 -9.20
N THR A 205 2.52 -5.14 -8.29
CA THR A 205 2.66 -3.85 -7.61
C THR A 205 3.95 -3.77 -6.81
N MET A 206 4.25 -4.79 -6.00
CA MET A 206 5.41 -4.79 -5.13
C MET A 206 6.70 -4.96 -5.92
N ASP A 207 6.80 -5.97 -6.80
CA ASP A 207 8.06 -6.32 -7.45
C ASP A 207 8.41 -5.36 -8.59
N LEU A 208 7.47 -5.13 -9.50
CA LEU A 208 7.71 -4.35 -10.72
C LEU A 208 7.32 -2.89 -10.56
N GLY A 209 6.26 -2.64 -9.78
CA GLY A 209 5.73 -1.31 -9.54
C GLY A 209 6.57 -0.48 -8.57
N ILE A 210 7.00 -1.07 -7.46
CA ILE A 210 7.72 -0.37 -6.38
C ILE A 210 9.20 -0.77 -6.32
N ASP A 211 9.48 -2.06 -6.20
CA ASP A 211 10.83 -2.52 -5.86
C ASP A 211 11.83 -2.26 -6.99
N ALA A 212 11.47 -2.53 -8.24
CA ALA A 212 12.30 -2.24 -9.40
C ALA A 212 12.75 -0.76 -9.50
N PRO A 213 11.86 0.25 -9.53
CA PRO A 213 12.28 1.66 -9.58
C PRO A 213 12.98 2.12 -8.30
N TRP A 214 12.63 1.56 -7.14
CA TRP A 214 13.29 1.88 -5.87
C TRP A 214 14.75 1.39 -5.84
N ARG A 215 15.01 0.15 -6.28
CA ARG A 215 16.37 -0.40 -6.39
C ARG A 215 17.24 0.42 -7.35
N GLN A 216 16.68 0.85 -8.47
CA GLN A 216 17.41 1.71 -9.41
C GLN A 216 17.80 3.05 -8.76
N PHE A 217 16.90 3.66 -8.00
CA PHE A 217 17.18 4.88 -7.26
C PHE A 217 18.26 4.69 -6.19
N LEU A 218 18.16 3.63 -5.38
CA LEU A 218 19.18 3.31 -4.38
C LEU A 218 20.54 3.03 -5.03
N TRP A 219 20.57 2.35 -6.17
CA TRP A 219 21.82 2.13 -6.90
C TRP A 219 22.46 3.46 -7.33
N SER A 220 21.67 4.45 -7.76
CA SER A 220 22.19 5.80 -8.06
C SER A 220 22.75 6.50 -6.82
N ILE A 221 22.13 6.33 -5.64
CA ILE A 221 22.69 6.84 -4.38
C ILE A 221 23.99 6.11 -4.04
N ASP A 222 24.05 4.78 -4.17
CA ASP A 222 25.25 3.99 -3.90
C ASP A 222 26.43 4.44 -4.78
N GLN A 223 26.19 4.79 -6.05
CA GLN A 223 27.25 5.33 -6.92
C GLN A 223 27.76 6.68 -6.41
N VAL A 224 26.87 7.58 -5.98
CA VAL A 224 27.25 8.89 -5.42
C VAL A 224 28.06 8.69 -4.14
N GLU A 225 27.63 7.81 -3.24
CA GLU A 225 28.35 7.52 -1.98
C GLU A 225 29.75 6.94 -2.22
N ARG A 226 29.88 6.03 -3.20
CA ARG A 226 31.18 5.46 -3.60
C ARG A 226 32.10 6.51 -4.19
N ASN A 227 31.62 7.32 -5.14
CA ASN A 227 32.42 8.37 -5.75
C ASN A 227 32.92 9.39 -4.72
N LEU A 228 32.06 9.77 -3.76
CA LEU A 228 32.45 10.66 -2.65
C LEU A 228 33.52 10.01 -1.76
N ALA A 229 33.39 8.72 -1.42
CA ALA A 229 34.39 8.03 -0.60
C ALA A 229 35.75 7.93 -1.30
N GLU A 230 35.75 7.75 -2.62
CA GLU A 230 36.95 7.73 -3.43
C GLU A 230 37.61 9.11 -3.56
N GLU A 231 36.83 10.18 -3.72
CA GLU A 231 37.31 11.57 -3.70
C GLU A 231 37.98 11.90 -2.36
N ASP A 232 37.33 11.57 -1.25
CA ASP A 232 37.87 11.76 0.09
C ASP A 232 39.22 11.04 0.26
N ALA A 233 39.31 9.80 -0.23
CA ALA A 233 40.54 9.00 -0.16
C ALA A 233 41.67 9.59 -1.02
N ALA A 234 41.34 10.27 -2.12
CA ALA A 234 42.29 10.94 -2.99
C ALA A 234 42.62 12.38 -2.53
N GLY A 235 41.88 12.92 -1.56
CA GLY A 235 41.98 14.34 -1.17
C GLY A 235 41.48 15.30 -2.24
N GLU A 236 40.63 14.81 -3.15
CA GLU A 236 40.01 15.58 -4.22
C GLU A 236 38.60 16.02 -3.81
N ILE A 237 38.10 17.12 -4.36
CA ILE A 237 36.70 17.55 -4.14
C ILE A 237 36.07 17.81 -5.50
N GLY A 238 34.98 17.11 -5.80
CA GLY A 238 34.16 17.33 -6.99
C GLY A 238 34.81 16.89 -8.30
N SER A 239 35.80 15.99 -8.26
CA SER A 239 36.49 15.46 -9.44
C SER A 239 35.75 14.29 -10.10
N ARG A 240 34.97 13.51 -9.33
CA ARG A 240 34.25 12.29 -9.73
C ARG A 240 32.73 12.43 -9.59
N THR A 241 32.25 13.34 -8.76
CA THR A 241 30.81 13.56 -8.55
C THR A 241 30.48 15.01 -8.27
N SER A 242 29.59 15.56 -9.10
CA SER A 242 29.02 16.91 -8.97
C SER A 242 27.55 16.89 -8.54
N MET A 243 27.09 15.78 -7.94
CA MET A 243 25.70 15.60 -7.52
C MET A 243 25.31 16.64 -6.47
N THR A 244 24.37 17.51 -6.82
CA THR A 244 23.84 18.52 -5.90
C THR A 244 22.67 17.97 -5.07
N ILE A 245 22.30 18.69 -4.01
CA ILE A 245 21.09 18.38 -3.21
C ILE A 245 19.84 18.40 -4.11
N ASP A 246 19.74 19.36 -5.03
CA ASP A 246 18.64 19.43 -6.00
C ASP A 246 18.66 18.26 -6.99
N GLY A 247 19.85 17.80 -7.39
CA GLY A 247 20.01 16.58 -8.19
C GLY A 247 19.48 15.34 -7.45
N LEU A 248 19.83 15.19 -6.17
CA LEU A 248 19.35 14.10 -5.32
C LEU A 248 17.83 14.15 -5.11
N ARG A 249 17.28 15.34 -4.86
CA ARG A 249 15.82 15.56 -4.81
C ARG A 249 15.16 15.14 -6.12
N SER A 250 15.72 15.55 -7.26
CA SER A 250 15.18 15.25 -8.59
C SER A 250 15.18 13.74 -8.87
N LEU A 251 16.24 13.03 -8.47
CA LEU A 251 16.30 11.56 -8.56
C LEU A 251 15.23 10.88 -7.72
N HIS A 252 15.03 11.34 -6.48
CA HIS A 252 14.02 10.80 -5.58
C HIS A 252 12.60 11.04 -6.09
N ILE A 253 12.28 12.25 -6.52
CA ILE A 253 10.99 12.58 -7.14
C ILE A 253 10.78 11.73 -8.38
N SER A 254 11.78 11.62 -9.27
CA SER A 254 11.68 10.79 -10.48
C SER A 254 11.39 9.32 -10.18
N CYS A 255 11.97 8.78 -9.10
CA CYS A 255 11.68 7.43 -8.61
C CYS A 255 10.20 7.28 -8.22
N LEU A 256 9.69 8.17 -7.36
CA LEU A 256 8.29 8.15 -6.93
C LEU A 256 7.32 8.35 -8.09
N GLU A 257 7.67 9.22 -9.03
CA GLU A 257 6.88 9.52 -10.22
C GLU A 257 6.77 8.30 -11.15
N ARG A 258 7.81 7.48 -11.23
CA ARG A 258 7.81 6.19 -11.93
C ARG A 258 6.99 5.13 -11.19
N ILE A 259 7.11 5.06 -9.87
CA ILE A 259 6.26 4.20 -9.03
C ILE A 259 4.78 4.55 -9.27
N ARG A 260 4.40 5.83 -9.12
CA ARG A 260 3.04 6.29 -9.38
C ARG A 260 2.54 5.98 -10.79
N ASN A 261 3.43 6.02 -11.79
CA ASN A 261 3.07 5.65 -13.15
C ASN A 261 2.74 4.15 -13.27
N ARG A 262 3.59 3.28 -12.71
CA ARG A 262 3.41 1.82 -12.74
C ARG A 262 2.24 1.32 -11.89
N LEU A 263 1.87 2.07 -10.87
CA LEU A 263 0.70 1.81 -10.02
C LEU A 263 -0.59 2.41 -10.59
N TYR A 264 -0.55 2.97 -11.81
CA TYR A 264 -1.71 3.59 -12.47
C TYR A 264 -2.34 4.76 -11.69
N LEU A 265 -1.54 5.46 -10.86
CA LEU A 265 -2.00 6.58 -10.03
C LEU A 265 -1.98 7.93 -10.76
N ARG A 266 -1.48 7.95 -12.00
CA ARG A 266 -1.46 9.15 -12.84
C ARG A 266 -2.82 9.39 -13.47
N LYS A 267 -3.13 10.66 -13.75
CA LYS A 267 -4.36 11.05 -14.46
C LYS A 267 -4.51 10.35 -15.82
N LYS A 268 -3.41 10.13 -16.55
CA LYS A 268 -3.43 9.39 -17.83
C LYS A 268 -3.96 7.96 -17.72
N HIS A 269 -3.89 7.35 -16.54
CA HIS A 269 -4.30 5.98 -16.25
C HIS A 269 -5.64 5.90 -15.49
N GLU A 270 -6.37 7.01 -15.37
CA GLU A 270 -7.61 7.09 -14.59
C GLU A 270 -8.63 6.01 -14.98
N LYS A 271 -8.80 5.72 -16.28
CA LYS A 271 -9.70 4.67 -16.75
C LYS A 271 -9.31 3.29 -16.22
N VAL A 272 -8.01 2.97 -16.23
CA VAL A 272 -7.49 1.69 -15.70
C VAL A 272 -7.74 1.62 -14.19
N ARG A 273 -7.45 2.70 -13.46
CA ARG A 273 -7.67 2.80 -12.01
C ARG A 273 -9.15 2.63 -11.64
N LEU A 274 -10.06 3.30 -12.34
CA LEU A 274 -11.50 3.17 -12.10
C LEU A 274 -12.00 1.76 -12.41
N ALA A 275 -11.53 1.13 -13.49
CA ALA A 275 -11.89 -0.26 -13.79
C ALA A 275 -11.36 -1.23 -12.72
N MET A 276 -10.16 -1.01 -12.18
CA MET A 276 -9.61 -1.78 -11.07
C MET A 276 -10.43 -1.62 -9.79
N GLU A 277 -10.84 -0.39 -9.46
CA GLU A 277 -11.69 -0.10 -8.29
C GLU A 277 -13.07 -0.78 -8.39
N LYS A 278 -13.62 -0.94 -9.60
CA LYS A 278 -14.85 -1.73 -9.80
C LYS A 278 -14.65 -3.21 -9.47
N VAL A 279 -13.52 -3.80 -9.87
CA VAL A 279 -13.20 -5.19 -9.51
C VAL A 279 -13.09 -5.34 -7.99
N PHE A 280 -12.37 -4.43 -7.32
CA PHE A 280 -12.26 -4.41 -5.86
C PHE A 280 -13.62 -4.28 -5.16
N THR A 281 -14.51 -3.43 -5.69
CA THR A 281 -15.86 -3.25 -5.16
C THR A 281 -16.68 -4.53 -5.29
N ALA A 282 -16.65 -5.18 -6.47
CA ALA A 282 -17.37 -6.44 -6.69
C ALA A 282 -16.83 -7.57 -5.79
N ILE A 283 -15.51 -7.62 -5.54
CA ILE A 283 -14.92 -8.57 -4.59
C ILE A 283 -15.47 -8.35 -3.18
N LEU A 284 -15.50 -7.10 -2.69
CA LEU A 284 -16.02 -6.77 -1.36
C LEU A 284 -17.49 -7.15 -1.21
N ARG A 285 -18.32 -6.85 -2.22
CA ARG A 285 -19.76 -7.18 -2.21
C ARG A 285 -20.01 -8.68 -2.18
N CYS A 286 -19.33 -9.43 -3.07
CA CYS A 286 -19.40 -10.89 -3.05
C CYS A 286 -18.93 -11.46 -1.71
N ALA A 287 -17.83 -10.95 -1.16
CA ALA A 287 -17.32 -11.38 0.13
C ALA A 287 -18.32 -11.13 1.28
N ALA A 288 -18.93 -9.95 1.31
CA ALA A 288 -19.94 -9.60 2.31
C ALA A 288 -21.15 -10.53 2.27
N LEU A 289 -21.61 -10.92 1.08
CA LEU A 289 -22.68 -11.91 0.93
C LEU A 289 -22.24 -13.30 1.42
N LEU A 290 -20.99 -13.70 1.15
CA LEU A 290 -20.47 -15.00 1.57
C LEU A 290 -20.24 -15.11 3.08
N THR A 291 -19.95 -14.00 3.77
CA THR A 291 -19.69 -13.97 5.22
C THR A 291 -20.92 -13.61 6.05
N ALA A 292 -22.02 -13.18 5.43
CA ALA A 292 -23.26 -12.89 6.13
C ALA A 292 -23.82 -14.14 6.83
N SER A 293 -24.18 -14.01 8.11
CA SER A 293 -24.66 -15.11 8.96
C SER A 293 -26.13 -15.50 8.74
N GLY A 294 -26.73 -15.13 7.60
CA GLY A 294 -28.13 -15.40 7.25
C GLY A 294 -28.25 -16.23 5.98
N GLU A 295 -29.46 -16.70 5.65
CA GLU A 295 -29.74 -17.31 4.35
C GLU A 295 -29.42 -16.29 3.24
N VAL A 296 -28.31 -16.51 2.55
CA VAL A 296 -27.90 -15.65 1.46
C VAL A 296 -28.89 -15.84 0.32
N ASN A 297 -29.55 -14.75 -0.09
CA ASN A 297 -30.39 -14.79 -1.27
C ASN A 297 -29.52 -15.15 -2.48
N ALA A 298 -29.72 -16.35 -2.99
CA ALA A 298 -29.01 -16.92 -4.12
C ALA A 298 -28.96 -15.96 -5.33
N GLY A 299 -30.05 -15.22 -5.57
CA GLY A 299 -30.14 -14.26 -6.66
C GLY A 299 -29.20 -13.05 -6.50
N ASP A 300 -28.97 -12.61 -5.27
CA ASP A 300 -28.10 -11.46 -4.98
C ASP A 300 -26.63 -11.85 -5.19
N PHE A 301 -26.24 -13.05 -4.75
CA PHE A 301 -24.89 -13.56 -5.00
C PHE A 301 -24.61 -13.77 -6.48
N GLU A 302 -25.59 -14.29 -7.25
CA GLU A 302 -25.43 -14.47 -8.69
C GLU A 302 -25.31 -13.14 -9.44
N THR A 303 -26.06 -12.12 -9.02
CA THR A 303 -25.96 -10.77 -9.56
C THR A 303 -24.58 -10.17 -9.33
N GLU A 304 -24.07 -10.24 -8.09
CA GLU A 304 -22.76 -9.70 -7.75
C GLU A 304 -21.61 -10.51 -8.38
N LEU A 305 -21.77 -11.83 -8.54
CA LEU A 305 -20.82 -12.67 -9.27
C LEU A 305 -20.77 -12.29 -10.76
N ALA A 306 -21.91 -11.99 -11.39
CA ALA A 306 -21.96 -11.49 -12.76
C ALA A 306 -21.28 -10.12 -12.87
N ALA A 307 -21.50 -9.22 -11.90
CA ALA A 307 -20.84 -7.92 -11.83
C ALA A 307 -19.31 -8.06 -11.68
N PHE A 308 -18.83 -9.02 -10.88
CA PHE A 308 -17.40 -9.33 -10.76
C PHE A 308 -16.80 -9.79 -12.10
N ASN A 309 -17.47 -10.70 -12.80
CA ASN A 309 -17.01 -11.18 -14.12
C ASN A 309 -16.92 -10.04 -15.14
N SER A 310 -17.99 -9.25 -15.25
CA SER A 310 -18.04 -8.10 -16.16
C SER A 310 -16.99 -7.05 -15.82
N SER A 311 -16.79 -6.74 -14.53
CA SER A 311 -15.77 -5.78 -14.09
C SER A 311 -14.35 -6.25 -14.41
N ASN A 312 -14.08 -7.56 -14.27
CA ASN A 312 -12.77 -8.13 -14.59
C ASN A 312 -12.50 -8.07 -16.10
N GLU A 313 -13.48 -8.41 -16.94
CA GLU A 313 -13.37 -8.28 -18.40
C GLU A 313 -13.16 -6.82 -18.83
N GLN A 314 -13.92 -5.89 -18.24
CA GLN A 314 -13.75 -4.45 -18.46
C GLN A 314 -12.33 -4.01 -18.09
N PHE A 315 -11.82 -4.43 -16.93
CA PHE A 315 -10.46 -4.10 -16.50
C PHE A 315 -9.40 -4.60 -17.48
N LEU A 316 -9.48 -5.86 -17.91
CA LEU A 316 -8.53 -6.43 -18.87
C LEU A 316 -8.56 -5.70 -20.22
N SER A 317 -9.76 -5.35 -20.70
CA SER A 317 -9.92 -4.58 -21.95
C SER A 317 -9.32 -3.18 -21.84
N VAL A 318 -9.61 -2.46 -20.76
CA VAL A 318 -9.09 -1.09 -20.54
C VAL A 318 -7.57 -1.11 -20.33
N LEU A 319 -7.04 -2.11 -19.62
CA LEU A 319 -5.61 -2.31 -19.43
C LEU A 319 -4.92 -2.56 -20.78
N GLN A 320 -5.45 -3.44 -21.61
CA GLN A 320 -4.94 -3.71 -22.95
C GLN A 320 -4.90 -2.44 -23.82
N GLN A 321 -6.00 -1.69 -23.87
CA GLN A 321 -6.05 -0.43 -24.63
C GLN A 321 -5.03 0.60 -24.13
N SER A 322 -4.82 0.68 -22.81
CA SER A 322 -3.81 1.57 -22.22
C SER A 322 -2.40 1.18 -22.64
N ILE A 323 -2.08 -0.12 -22.64
CA ILE A 323 -0.78 -0.65 -23.05
C ILE A 323 -0.52 -0.37 -24.53
N GLU A 324 -1.50 -0.63 -25.40
CA GLU A 324 -1.39 -0.38 -26.83
C GLU A 324 -1.17 1.11 -27.14
N LYS A 325 -1.83 2.00 -26.39
CA LYS A 325 -1.63 3.45 -26.51
C LYS A 325 -0.23 3.87 -26.06
N SER A 326 0.25 3.37 -24.92
CA SER A 326 1.60 3.66 -24.43
C SER A 326 2.69 3.13 -25.37
N SER A 327 2.48 1.97 -25.98
CA SER A 327 3.43 1.35 -26.92
C SER A 327 3.65 2.18 -28.21
N LYS A 328 2.69 3.03 -28.58
CA LYS A 328 2.79 3.92 -29.74
C LYS A 328 3.59 5.21 -29.46
N THR A 329 3.99 5.42 -28.21
CA THR A 329 4.75 6.61 -27.80
C THR A 329 6.25 6.40 -28.00
N VAL A 330 6.97 7.43 -28.46
CA VAL A 330 8.40 7.34 -28.82
C VAL A 330 9.33 7.29 -27.58
N LEU A 331 8.83 7.65 -26.40
CA LEU A 331 9.65 7.70 -25.18
C LEU A 331 9.99 6.30 -24.66
N LYS A 332 11.29 6.01 -24.49
CA LYS A 332 11.81 4.74 -23.97
C LYS A 332 11.17 4.32 -22.63
N ALA A 333 10.93 5.28 -21.74
CA ALA A 333 10.29 5.02 -20.45
C ALA A 333 8.84 4.54 -20.59
N ASP A 334 8.07 5.10 -21.53
CA ASP A 334 6.69 4.66 -21.78
C ASP A 334 6.67 3.27 -22.44
N ALA A 335 7.68 2.93 -23.25
CA ALA A 335 7.81 1.59 -23.82
C ALA A 335 8.13 0.52 -22.75
N GLU A 336 9.01 0.83 -21.79
CA GLU A 336 9.31 -0.06 -20.66
C GLU A 336 8.06 -0.26 -19.77
N ASP A 337 7.36 0.82 -19.45
CA ASP A 337 6.16 0.73 -18.62
C ASP A 337 5.00 0.01 -19.36
N ALA A 338 4.94 0.10 -20.69
CA ALA A 338 4.02 -0.70 -21.50
C ALA A 338 4.34 -2.20 -21.41
N GLU A 339 5.62 -2.59 -21.46
CA GLU A 339 6.05 -3.99 -21.29
C GLU A 339 5.68 -4.52 -19.90
N ILE A 340 5.88 -3.71 -18.85
CA ILE A 340 5.46 -4.06 -17.50
C ILE A 340 3.94 -4.28 -17.45
N GLY A 341 3.15 -3.42 -18.11
CA GLY A 341 1.72 -3.63 -18.26
C GLY A 341 1.36 -4.94 -18.99
N ARG A 342 2.11 -5.34 -20.02
CA ARG A 342 1.90 -6.62 -20.72
C ARG A 342 2.14 -7.82 -19.79
N ILE A 343 3.14 -7.74 -18.92
CA ILE A 343 3.40 -8.77 -17.91
C ILE A 343 2.20 -8.90 -16.94
N LEU A 344 1.61 -7.79 -16.51
CA LEU A 344 0.39 -7.85 -15.69
C LEU A 344 -0.77 -8.49 -16.45
N LEU A 345 -1.00 -8.04 -17.69
CA LEU A 345 -2.09 -8.52 -18.54
C LEU A 345 -1.98 -10.04 -18.77
N SER A 346 -0.78 -10.55 -19.11
CA SER A 346 -0.56 -11.96 -19.36
C SER A 346 -0.79 -12.84 -18.12
N ARG A 347 -0.31 -12.39 -16.94
CA ARG A 347 -0.52 -13.11 -15.67
C ARG A 347 -1.99 -13.16 -15.24
N LEU A 348 -2.78 -12.14 -15.60
CA LEU A 348 -4.22 -12.10 -15.31
C LEU A 348 -5.05 -12.89 -16.33
N GLN A 349 -4.58 -13.04 -17.57
CA GLN A 349 -5.29 -13.74 -18.65
C GLN A 349 -5.16 -15.27 -18.63
N TRP A 350 -4.59 -15.87 -17.56
CA TRP A 350 -4.24 -17.30 -17.44
C TRP A 350 -5.23 -18.26 -18.12
N ARG A 351 -6.56 -18.03 -18.07
CA ARG A 351 -7.58 -18.97 -18.58
C ARG A 351 -8.11 -18.74 -20.01
N LYS A 352 -7.50 -17.92 -20.87
CA LYS A 352 -7.92 -17.87 -22.29
C LYS A 352 -7.29 -18.98 -23.16
N ASN A 353 -6.34 -19.75 -22.62
CA ASN A 353 -5.56 -20.75 -23.36
C ASN A 353 -5.84 -22.21 -22.92
N GLU A 354 -6.90 -22.46 -22.15
CA GLU A 354 -7.53 -23.77 -21.92
C GLU A 354 -8.98 -23.69 -22.39
#